data_AF-A0AA97M147-F1
#
_entry.id   AF-A0AA97M147-F1
#
_cell.length_a   1.000
_cell.length_b   1.000
_cell.length_c   1.000
_cell.angle_alpha   90.00
_cell.angle_beta   90.00
_cell.angle_gamma   90.00
#
_symmetry.space_group_name_H-M   'P 1'
#
loop_
_entity.id
_entity.type
_entity.pdbx_description
1 polymer ?
#
loop_
_entity_poly.entity_id
_entity_poly.type
_entity_poly.pdbx_seq_one_letter_code
_entity_poly.pdbx_strand_id
1 'polypeptide(L)'
;MLAEWTKLWSLRSTYVCLVLTPVIGVGLSSLVALGVGATGPEAFPEGTDLTGQAAALAYVGPVFGVIALVVLAAHLSAGEYPSQIRLTLAAHPRRWRVLAAKTAVLLAVTLAAGFVTAFSAFLASQAVLDAFDMPTAGLTDAERLRTTLLLGATFPLFPLLTLGLGVLLRGSAGAITASLAVMLLPPMFGGLLPADVQRHVLRYLPASAWDNVTGITSPDLPGHMDFWPALGVVAAWIALCLGAALWALHRRDV
;
A
#
# COMPACT_ATOMS: atom_id res chain seq x y z
N MET A 1 13.35 19.72 1.12
CA MET A 1 12.75 19.06 -0.07
C MET A 1 13.83 18.67 -1.07
N LEU A 2 14.57 19.60 -1.69
CA LEU A 2 15.62 19.26 -2.66
C LEU A 2 16.67 18.26 -2.14
N ALA A 3 17.16 18.44 -0.91
CA ALA A 3 18.14 17.53 -0.31
C ALA A 3 17.59 16.09 -0.06
N GLU A 4 16.31 15.96 0.31
CA GLU A 4 15.69 14.64 0.49
C GLU A 4 15.44 13.97 -0.86
N TRP A 5 15.09 14.75 -1.89
CA TRP A 5 14.94 14.26 -3.25
C TRP A 5 16.27 13.70 -3.79
N THR A 6 17.36 14.45 -3.69
CA THR A 6 18.68 13.98 -4.17
C THR A 6 19.20 12.79 -3.37
N LYS A 7 18.96 12.74 -2.06
CA LYS A 7 19.32 11.60 -1.20
C LYS A 7 18.55 10.32 -1.57
N LEU A 8 17.28 10.45 -1.91
CA LEU A 8 16.47 9.32 -2.36
C LEU A 8 17.02 8.71 -3.65
N TRP A 9 17.34 9.56 -4.62
CA TRP A 9 17.84 9.12 -5.92
C TRP A 9 19.32 8.70 -5.91
N SER A 10 20.09 8.99 -4.87
CA SER A 10 21.48 8.51 -4.78
C SER A 10 21.60 7.05 -4.31
N LEU A 11 20.54 6.49 -3.73
CA LEU A 11 20.52 5.11 -3.22
C LEU A 11 20.09 4.14 -4.31
N ARG A 12 20.98 3.18 -4.64
CA ARG A 12 20.65 2.05 -5.55
C ARG A 12 19.38 1.30 -5.12
N SER A 13 19.18 1.17 -3.80
CA SER A 13 18.00 0.51 -3.22
C SER A 13 16.67 1.18 -3.63
N THR A 14 16.66 2.50 -3.85
CA THR A 14 15.46 3.22 -4.30
C THR A 14 15.01 2.73 -5.66
N TYR A 15 15.91 2.65 -6.63
CA TYR A 15 15.59 2.15 -7.96
C TYR A 15 15.13 0.70 -7.94
N VAL A 16 15.79 -0.14 -7.14
CA VAL A 16 15.42 -1.55 -6.99
C VAL A 16 14.01 -1.67 -6.42
N CYS A 17 13.68 -0.97 -5.34
CA CYS A 17 12.34 -1.01 -4.75
C CYS A 17 11.27 -0.46 -5.71
N LEU A 18 11.56 0.62 -6.44
CA LEU A 18 10.63 1.22 -7.39
C LEU A 18 10.39 0.35 -8.62
N VAL A 19 11.37 -0.41 -9.08
CA VAL A 19 11.20 -1.38 -10.18
C VAL A 19 10.52 -2.65 -9.68
N LEU A 20 10.89 -3.14 -8.50
CA LEU A 20 10.27 -4.33 -7.91
C LEU A 20 8.79 -4.14 -7.61
N THR A 21 8.36 -2.93 -7.27
CA THR A 21 6.95 -2.63 -6.96
C THR A 21 5.99 -3.02 -8.11
N PRO A 22 6.14 -2.49 -9.34
CA PRO A 22 5.34 -2.92 -10.48
C PRO A 22 5.71 -4.32 -10.96
N VAL A 23 6.97 -4.78 -10.85
CA VAL A 23 7.32 -6.15 -11.27
C VAL A 23 6.57 -7.19 -10.44
N ILE A 24 6.53 -7.03 -9.12
CA ILE A 24 5.79 -7.90 -8.21
C ILE A 24 4.28 -7.71 -8.44
N GLY A 25 3.83 -6.45 -8.53
CA GLY A 25 2.42 -6.14 -8.67
C GLY A 25 1.80 -6.67 -9.97
N VAL A 26 2.45 -6.42 -11.09
CA VAL A 26 2.05 -6.94 -12.41
C VAL A 26 2.25 -8.45 -12.46
N GLY A 27 3.42 -8.93 -12.04
CA GLY A 27 3.76 -10.35 -12.14
C GLY A 27 2.80 -11.26 -11.39
N LEU A 28 2.41 -10.90 -10.16
CA LEU A 28 1.45 -11.69 -9.39
C LEU A 28 0.04 -11.61 -9.97
N SER A 29 -0.44 -10.43 -10.37
CA SER A 29 -1.76 -10.30 -11.00
C SER A 29 -1.83 -11.09 -12.30
N SER A 30 -0.81 -11.01 -13.16
CA SER A 30 -0.71 -11.80 -14.38
C SER A 30 -0.61 -13.30 -14.09
N LEU A 31 0.12 -13.72 -13.05
CA LEU A 31 0.23 -15.13 -12.67
C LEU A 31 -1.10 -15.70 -12.19
N VAL A 32 -1.85 -14.93 -11.39
CA VAL A 32 -3.19 -15.31 -10.95
C VAL A 32 -4.14 -15.37 -12.15
N ALA A 33 -4.09 -14.39 -13.06
CA ALA A 33 -4.85 -14.38 -14.30
C ALA A 33 -4.53 -15.58 -15.20
N LEU A 34 -3.25 -15.98 -15.30
CA LEU A 34 -2.83 -17.18 -16.04
C LEU A 34 -3.44 -18.45 -15.44
N GLY A 35 -3.38 -18.57 -14.10
CA GLY A 35 -3.95 -19.71 -13.40
C GLY A 35 -5.46 -19.84 -13.61
N VAL A 36 -6.17 -18.72 -13.53
CA VAL A 36 -7.62 -18.67 -13.76
C VAL A 36 -7.96 -18.89 -15.25
N GLY A 37 -7.28 -18.21 -16.16
CA GLY A 37 -7.50 -18.35 -17.61
C GLY A 37 -7.30 -19.79 -18.09
N ALA A 38 -6.31 -20.50 -17.54
CA ALA A 38 -6.06 -21.90 -17.87
C ALA A 38 -7.18 -22.86 -17.46
N THR A 39 -8.06 -22.48 -16.51
CA THR A 39 -9.23 -23.31 -16.13
C THR A 39 -10.40 -23.18 -17.10
N GLY A 40 -10.43 -22.10 -17.89
CA GLY A 40 -11.53 -21.79 -18.80
C GLY A 40 -12.80 -21.29 -18.10
N PRO A 41 -13.71 -20.65 -18.84
CA PRO A 41 -14.93 -20.06 -18.27
C PRO A 41 -15.91 -21.13 -17.74
N GLU A 42 -15.87 -22.34 -18.29
CA GLU A 42 -16.75 -23.46 -17.91
C GLU A 42 -16.47 -24.01 -16.50
N ALA A 43 -15.29 -23.69 -15.92
CA ALA A 43 -14.95 -24.08 -14.56
C ALA A 43 -15.73 -23.31 -13.49
N PHE A 44 -16.41 -22.23 -13.86
CA PHE A 44 -17.17 -21.37 -12.95
C PHE A 44 -18.66 -21.72 -12.96
N PRO A 45 -19.34 -21.65 -11.80
CA PRO A 45 -20.78 -21.86 -11.74
C PRO A 45 -21.55 -20.92 -12.68
N GLU A 46 -22.65 -21.42 -13.26
CA GLU A 46 -23.54 -20.58 -14.08
C GLU A 46 -24.03 -19.35 -13.30
N GLY A 47 -24.03 -18.19 -13.95
CA GLY A 47 -24.40 -16.91 -13.32
C GLY A 47 -23.28 -16.20 -12.56
N THR A 48 -22.06 -16.74 -12.55
CA THR A 48 -20.89 -16.03 -11.99
C THR A 48 -20.56 -14.79 -12.82
N ASP A 49 -20.36 -13.64 -12.15
CA ASP A 49 -19.84 -12.44 -12.82
C ASP A 49 -18.34 -12.58 -13.11
N LEU A 50 -18.03 -13.21 -14.24
CA LEU A 50 -16.66 -13.44 -14.69
C LEU A 50 -15.91 -12.13 -14.99
N THR A 51 -16.60 -11.09 -15.45
CA THR A 51 -15.99 -9.80 -15.73
C THR A 51 -15.59 -9.07 -14.44
N GLY A 52 -16.43 -9.14 -13.40
CA GLY A 52 -16.10 -8.66 -12.07
C GLY A 52 -14.96 -9.41 -11.41
N GLN A 53 -14.92 -10.73 -11.57
CA GLN A 53 -13.81 -11.54 -11.10
C GLN A 53 -12.51 -11.20 -11.84
N ALA A 54 -12.55 -11.08 -13.17
CA ALA A 54 -11.40 -10.69 -13.98
C ALA A 54 -10.74 -9.39 -13.49
N ALA A 55 -11.55 -8.38 -13.13
CA ALA A 55 -11.05 -7.15 -12.54
C ALA A 55 -10.45 -7.36 -11.15
N ALA A 56 -11.13 -8.12 -10.28
CA ALA A 56 -10.67 -8.38 -8.91
C ALA A 56 -9.30 -9.08 -8.87
N LEU A 57 -9.07 -10.06 -9.75
CA LEU A 57 -7.79 -10.76 -9.87
C LEU A 57 -6.63 -9.79 -10.17
N ALA A 58 -6.91 -8.73 -10.94
CA ALA A 58 -5.91 -7.76 -11.31
C ALA A 58 -5.41 -6.90 -10.14
N TYR A 59 -6.18 -6.81 -9.06
CA TYR A 59 -5.85 -6.01 -7.88
C TYR A 59 -5.07 -6.79 -6.81
N VAL A 60 -4.92 -8.12 -6.96
CA VAL A 60 -4.20 -8.98 -6.01
C VAL A 60 -2.71 -8.62 -5.96
N GLY A 61 -2.05 -8.54 -7.10
CA GLY A 61 -0.61 -8.28 -7.15
C GLY A 61 -0.19 -6.92 -6.57
N PRO A 62 -0.86 -5.79 -6.88
CA PRO A 62 -0.59 -4.48 -6.27
C PRO A 62 -0.47 -4.49 -4.74
N VAL A 63 -1.27 -5.31 -4.04
CA VAL A 63 -1.21 -5.49 -2.57
C VAL A 63 0.17 -5.96 -2.11
N PHE A 64 0.80 -6.87 -2.86
CA PHE A 64 2.15 -7.34 -2.59
C PHE A 64 3.23 -6.40 -3.12
N GLY A 65 2.96 -5.70 -4.22
CA GLY A 65 3.88 -4.69 -4.76
C GLY A 65 4.25 -3.61 -3.74
N VAL A 66 3.28 -3.18 -2.92
CA VAL A 66 3.50 -2.15 -1.89
C VAL A 66 4.56 -2.52 -0.85
N ILE A 67 4.86 -3.82 -0.67
CA ILE A 67 5.88 -4.31 0.27
C ILE A 67 7.27 -3.76 -0.07
N ALA A 68 7.60 -3.65 -1.36
CA ALA A 68 8.87 -3.07 -1.77
C ALA A 68 8.97 -1.58 -1.36
N LEU A 69 7.85 -0.85 -1.39
CA LEU A 69 7.78 0.54 -0.92
C LEU A 69 7.81 0.65 0.61
N VAL A 70 7.27 -0.34 1.33
CA VAL A 70 7.42 -0.45 2.80
C VAL A 70 8.89 -0.57 3.17
N VAL A 71 9.66 -1.43 2.48
CA VAL A 71 11.11 -1.57 2.69
C VAL A 71 11.83 -0.25 2.39
N LEU A 72 11.50 0.40 1.28
CA LEU A 72 12.05 1.72 0.94
C LEU A 72 11.78 2.75 2.05
N ALA A 73 10.54 2.83 2.54
CA ALA A 73 10.16 3.74 3.61
C ALA A 73 10.90 3.45 4.93
N ALA A 74 11.10 2.18 5.27
CA ALA A 74 11.88 1.79 6.43
C ALA A 74 13.35 2.25 6.33
N HIS A 75 13.97 2.13 5.16
CA HIS A 75 15.33 2.66 4.94
C HIS A 75 15.40 4.19 5.12
N LEU A 76 14.37 4.92 4.65
CA LEU A 76 14.31 6.37 4.81
C LEU A 76 14.09 6.82 6.26
N SER A 77 13.43 5.98 7.05
CA SER A 77 13.23 6.19 8.48
C SER A 77 14.51 5.94 9.30
N ALA A 78 15.31 4.92 8.92
CA ALA A 78 16.44 4.43 9.69
C ALA A 78 17.79 5.09 9.35
N GLY A 79 17.91 5.76 8.20
CA GLY A 79 19.17 6.33 7.68
C GLY A 79 19.78 7.49 8.48
N GLU A 80 19.43 7.67 9.76
CA GLU A 80 19.87 8.79 10.60
C GLU A 80 20.39 8.39 11.99
N TYR A 81 20.72 7.13 12.31
CA TYR A 81 21.36 6.75 13.58
C TYR A 81 22.57 5.79 13.38
N PRO A 82 23.75 5.92 14.06
CA PRO A 82 24.28 6.98 14.92
C PRO A 82 25.58 7.67 14.41
N SER A 83 26.11 7.35 13.22
CA SER A 83 27.44 7.88 12.79
C SER A 83 27.42 9.28 12.16
N GLN A 84 26.27 9.81 11.74
CA GLN A 84 26.17 11.12 11.07
C GLN A 84 25.37 12.18 11.83
N ILE A 85 24.73 11.83 12.94
CA ILE A 85 23.97 12.75 13.80
C ILE A 85 24.83 13.93 14.27
N ARG A 86 26.12 13.69 14.57
CA ARG A 86 27.01 14.72 15.11
C ARG A 86 27.38 15.82 14.10
N LEU A 87 27.28 15.56 12.80
CA LEU A 87 27.60 16.55 11.75
C LEU A 87 26.34 17.25 11.20
N THR A 88 25.16 16.61 11.26
CA THR A 88 23.90 17.22 10.79
C THR A 88 23.18 18.01 11.90
N LEU A 89 23.28 17.60 13.17
CA LEU A 89 22.61 18.28 14.29
C LEU A 89 23.25 19.62 14.69
N ALA A 90 24.46 19.93 14.23
CA ALA A 90 25.08 21.23 14.49
C ALA A 90 24.44 22.38 13.67
N ALA A 91 23.61 22.09 12.66
CA ALA A 91 23.22 23.08 11.64
C ALA A 91 21.71 23.34 11.45
N HIS A 92 20.78 22.53 11.99
CA HIS A 92 19.35 22.68 11.67
C HIS A 92 18.39 22.60 12.89
N PRO A 93 17.91 23.74 13.42
CA PRO A 93 17.07 23.79 14.64
C PRO A 93 15.58 23.44 14.43
N ARG A 94 15.18 22.73 13.35
CA ARG A 94 13.76 22.46 13.05
C ARG A 94 13.52 21.01 12.59
N ARG A 95 13.54 20.07 13.54
CA ARG A 95 13.37 18.60 13.36
C ARG A 95 12.09 18.22 12.60
N TRP A 96 11.01 18.98 12.75
CA TRP A 96 9.75 18.75 12.02
C TRP A 96 9.86 18.96 10.51
N ARG A 97 10.73 19.86 10.03
CA ARG A 97 10.88 20.16 8.59
C ARG A 97 11.46 18.99 7.82
N VAL A 98 12.32 18.20 8.46
CA VAL A 98 12.94 17.01 7.88
C VAL A 98 11.89 15.91 7.71
N LEU A 99 11.11 15.62 8.76
CA LEU A 99 10.05 14.61 8.66
C LEU A 99 8.96 15.02 7.65
N ALA A 100 8.56 16.29 7.63
CA ALA A 100 7.63 16.80 6.63
C ALA A 100 8.16 16.66 5.20
N ALA A 101 9.45 16.96 4.98
CA ALA A 101 10.08 16.77 3.68
C ALA A 101 10.15 15.30 3.26
N LYS A 102 10.55 14.39 4.16
CA LYS A 102 10.55 12.94 3.90
C LYS A 102 9.16 12.42 3.56
N THR A 103 8.15 12.85 4.33
CA THR A 103 6.75 12.49 4.12
C THR A 103 6.28 12.94 2.74
N ALA A 104 6.53 14.20 2.37
CA ALA A 104 6.12 14.75 1.08
C ALA A 104 6.79 14.03 -0.11
N VAL A 105 8.09 13.75 -0.01
CA VAL A 105 8.79 13.04 -1.10
C VAL A 105 8.33 11.58 -1.18
N LEU A 106 8.23 10.89 -0.05
CA LEU A 106 7.76 9.50 -0.02
C LEU A 106 6.33 9.41 -0.56
N LEU A 107 5.45 10.33 -0.19
CA LEU A 107 4.09 10.43 -0.73
C LEU A 107 4.11 10.56 -2.26
N ALA A 108 4.88 11.49 -2.82
CA ALA A 108 4.95 11.71 -4.26
C ALA A 108 5.47 10.47 -5.02
N VAL A 109 6.53 9.85 -4.49
CA VAL A 109 7.16 8.67 -5.11
C VAL A 109 6.23 7.45 -5.05
N THR A 110 5.58 7.22 -3.91
CA THR A 110 4.68 6.07 -3.70
C THR A 110 3.36 6.23 -4.45
N LEU A 111 2.85 7.46 -4.62
CA LEU A 111 1.72 7.75 -5.51
C LEU A 111 2.05 7.41 -6.97
N ALA A 112 3.20 7.88 -7.47
CA ALA A 112 3.61 7.60 -8.84
C ALA A 112 3.79 6.09 -9.07
N ALA A 113 4.51 5.41 -8.18
CA ALA A 113 4.68 3.96 -8.24
C ALA A 113 3.34 3.21 -8.13
N GLY A 114 2.42 3.71 -7.30
CA GLY A 114 1.10 3.13 -7.12
C GLY A 114 0.23 3.20 -8.37
N PHE A 115 0.15 4.36 -9.01
CA PHE A 115 -0.57 4.47 -10.27
C PHE A 115 0.05 3.58 -11.36
N VAL A 116 1.38 3.63 -11.53
CA VAL A 116 2.05 2.76 -12.51
C VAL A 116 1.71 1.30 -12.25
N THR A 117 1.80 0.85 -11.00
CA THR A 117 1.53 -0.54 -10.62
C THR A 117 0.07 -0.94 -10.81
N ALA A 118 -0.87 -0.11 -10.35
CA ALA A 118 -2.30 -0.41 -10.44
C ALA A 118 -2.76 -0.50 -11.91
N PHE A 119 -2.38 0.47 -12.75
CA PHE A 119 -2.76 0.47 -14.17
C PHE A 119 -2.08 -0.66 -14.95
N SER A 120 -0.77 -0.88 -14.73
CA SER A 120 -0.07 -1.96 -15.44
C SER A 120 -0.56 -3.35 -15.01
N ALA A 121 -0.85 -3.56 -13.72
CA ALA A 121 -1.39 -4.83 -13.24
C ALA A 121 -2.79 -5.09 -13.79
N PHE A 122 -3.64 -4.06 -13.86
CA PHE A 122 -4.93 -4.14 -14.52
C PHE A 122 -4.80 -4.57 -15.98
N LEU A 123 -4.08 -3.78 -16.78
CA LEU A 123 -3.95 -4.02 -18.21
C LEU A 123 -3.29 -5.37 -18.53
N ALA A 124 -2.24 -5.75 -17.79
CA ALA A 124 -1.57 -7.03 -18.02
C ALA A 124 -2.45 -8.22 -17.64
N SER A 125 -3.18 -8.14 -16.52
CA SER A 125 -4.12 -9.18 -16.12
C SER A 125 -5.24 -9.36 -17.14
N GLN A 126 -5.80 -8.27 -17.66
CA GLN A 126 -6.85 -8.35 -18.69
C GLN A 126 -6.32 -8.90 -20.01
N ALA A 127 -5.13 -8.49 -20.44
CA ALA A 127 -4.50 -9.04 -21.65
C ALA A 127 -4.21 -10.55 -21.54
N VAL A 128 -3.83 -11.01 -20.34
CA VAL A 128 -3.68 -12.45 -20.08
C VAL A 128 -5.00 -13.17 -20.20
N LEU A 129 -6.07 -12.66 -19.58
CA LEU A 129 -7.39 -13.30 -19.65
C LEU A 129 -7.95 -13.32 -21.08
N ASP A 130 -7.77 -12.24 -21.83
CA ASP A 130 -8.16 -12.14 -23.25
C ASP A 130 -7.49 -13.23 -24.10
N ALA A 131 -6.21 -13.53 -23.83
CA ALA A 131 -5.47 -14.59 -24.52
C ALA A 131 -5.99 -16.01 -24.24
N PHE A 132 -6.84 -16.19 -23.21
CA PHE A 132 -7.51 -17.44 -22.88
C PHE A 132 -9.01 -17.41 -23.21
N ASP A 133 -9.47 -16.43 -24.02
CA ASP A 133 -10.88 -16.23 -24.36
C ASP A 133 -11.79 -16.05 -23.12
N MET A 134 -11.22 -15.60 -22.00
CA MET A 134 -11.97 -15.30 -20.79
C MET A 134 -12.63 -13.93 -20.89
N PRO A 135 -13.82 -13.73 -20.28
CA PRO A 135 -14.43 -12.41 -20.18
C PRO A 135 -13.47 -11.41 -19.51
N THR A 136 -13.28 -10.25 -20.14
CA THR A 136 -12.39 -9.19 -19.65
C THR A 136 -13.17 -7.96 -19.20
N ALA A 137 -12.55 -7.18 -18.31
CA ALA A 137 -13.04 -5.89 -17.85
C ALA A 137 -12.29 -4.73 -18.51
N GLY A 138 -13.02 -3.71 -18.95
CA GLY A 138 -12.44 -2.49 -19.52
C GLY A 138 -12.26 -1.38 -18.49
N LEU A 139 -11.25 -0.51 -18.69
CA LEU A 139 -11.14 0.77 -17.96
C LEU A 139 -12.18 1.81 -18.41
N THR A 140 -12.99 1.51 -19.42
CA THR A 140 -14.14 2.33 -19.84
C THR A 140 -15.30 2.23 -18.85
N ASP A 141 -15.35 1.16 -18.05
CA ASP A 141 -16.26 1.05 -16.91
C ASP A 141 -15.80 2.00 -15.79
N ALA A 142 -16.70 2.90 -15.41
CA ALA A 142 -16.46 3.91 -14.39
C ALA A 142 -16.08 3.28 -13.04
N GLU A 143 -16.61 2.10 -12.71
CA GLU A 143 -16.31 1.42 -11.45
C GLU A 143 -14.89 0.85 -11.45
N ARG A 144 -14.45 0.26 -12.57
CA ARG A 144 -13.10 -0.31 -12.72
C ARG A 144 -12.04 0.78 -12.75
N LEU A 145 -12.33 1.88 -13.46
CA LEU A 145 -11.46 3.04 -13.48
C LEU A 145 -11.34 3.66 -12.07
N ARG A 146 -12.47 3.83 -11.37
CA ARG A 146 -12.49 4.35 -10.00
C ARG A 146 -11.67 3.46 -9.06
N THR A 147 -11.88 2.15 -9.08
CA THR A 147 -11.15 1.20 -8.24
C THR A 147 -9.65 1.26 -8.50
N THR A 148 -9.24 1.27 -9.77
CA THR A 148 -7.82 1.34 -10.18
C THR A 148 -7.17 2.66 -9.75
N LEU A 149 -7.88 3.78 -9.90
CA LEU A 149 -7.41 5.10 -9.43
C LEU A 149 -7.27 5.15 -7.91
N LEU A 150 -8.26 4.63 -7.18
CA LEU A 150 -8.24 4.61 -5.72
C LEU A 150 -7.14 3.69 -5.19
N LEU A 151 -6.91 2.56 -5.85
CA LEU A 151 -5.80 1.67 -5.53
C LEU A 151 -4.47 2.41 -5.66
N GLY A 152 -4.19 3.05 -6.80
CA GLY A 152 -2.98 3.85 -6.98
C GLY A 152 -2.85 5.02 -5.99
N ALA A 153 -3.96 5.70 -5.69
CA ALA A 153 -3.98 6.83 -4.76
C ALA A 153 -3.73 6.45 -3.29
N THR A 154 -4.03 5.21 -2.91
CA THR A 154 -3.92 4.70 -1.54
C THR A 154 -2.62 3.94 -1.26
N PHE A 155 -1.81 3.63 -2.28
CA PHE A 155 -0.46 3.06 -2.14
C PHE A 155 0.44 3.72 -1.09
N PRO A 156 0.39 5.05 -0.87
CA PRO A 156 1.22 5.69 0.16
C PRO A 156 0.91 5.26 1.59
N LEU A 157 -0.25 4.66 1.88
CA LEU A 157 -0.69 4.31 3.24
C LEU A 157 0.38 3.55 4.04
N PHE A 158 0.76 2.35 3.58
CA PHE A 158 1.72 1.51 4.31
C PHE A 158 3.14 2.06 4.33
N PRO A 159 3.68 2.63 3.23
CA PRO A 159 4.96 3.33 3.27
C PRO A 159 4.99 4.48 4.28
N LEU A 160 3.94 5.30 4.37
CA LEU A 160 3.86 6.40 5.34
C LEU A 160 3.73 5.90 6.78
N LEU A 161 2.95 4.84 7.02
CA LEU A 161 2.91 4.17 8.32
C LEU A 161 4.30 3.66 8.71
N THR A 162 5.00 3.02 7.77
CA THR A 162 6.35 2.49 7.99
C THR A 162 7.35 3.58 8.32
N LEU A 163 7.26 4.74 7.64
CA LEU A 163 8.08 5.90 7.95
C LEU A 163 7.90 6.33 9.41
N GLY A 164 6.64 6.46 9.87
CA GLY A 164 6.33 6.80 11.26
C GLY A 164 6.79 5.74 12.26
N LEU A 165 6.50 4.47 11.97
CA LEU A 165 6.90 3.33 12.80
C LEU A 165 8.42 3.22 12.93
N GLY A 166 9.18 3.47 11.87
CA GLY A 166 10.64 3.44 11.93
C GLY A 166 11.25 4.55 12.78
N VAL A 167 10.64 5.74 12.80
CA VAL A 167 11.01 6.81 13.74
C VAL A 167 10.70 6.40 15.18
N LEU A 168 9.55 5.77 15.43
CA LEU A 168 9.12 5.34 16.76
C LEU A 168 9.98 4.20 17.32
N LEU A 169 10.25 3.20 16.49
CA LEU A 169 10.94 1.95 16.82
C LEU A 169 12.47 2.05 16.70
N ARG A 170 13.01 3.10 16.07
CA ARG A 170 14.44 3.34 15.87
C ARG A 170 15.16 2.20 15.13
N GLY A 171 14.49 1.53 14.20
CA GLY A 171 15.08 0.44 13.44
C GLY A 171 14.26 0.08 12.20
N SER A 172 14.96 -0.22 11.10
CA SER A 172 14.32 -0.64 9.85
C SER A 172 13.62 -1.98 9.99
N ALA A 173 14.26 -2.97 10.62
CA ALA A 173 13.68 -4.31 10.81
C ALA A 173 12.37 -4.26 11.62
N GLY A 174 12.34 -3.49 12.71
CA GLY A 174 11.13 -3.30 13.52
C GLY A 174 10.02 -2.61 12.74
N ALA A 175 10.36 -1.56 11.97
CA ALA A 175 9.40 -0.84 11.13
C ALA A 175 8.76 -1.75 10.08
N ILE A 176 9.57 -2.50 9.33
CA ILE A 176 9.10 -3.42 8.30
C ILE A 176 8.19 -4.48 8.93
N THR A 177 8.65 -5.11 10.00
CA THR A 177 7.90 -6.19 10.67
C THR A 177 6.55 -5.69 11.17
N ALA A 178 6.50 -4.53 11.83
CA ALA A 178 5.27 -3.95 12.34
C ALA A 178 4.31 -3.56 11.21
N SER A 179 4.81 -2.93 10.14
CA SER A 179 3.99 -2.56 8.99
C SER A 179 3.41 -3.78 8.28
N LEU A 180 4.22 -4.83 8.05
CA LEU A 180 3.75 -6.06 7.43
C LEU A 180 2.75 -6.80 8.30
N ALA A 181 2.93 -6.81 9.63
CA ALA A 181 1.96 -7.39 10.55
C ALA A 181 0.60 -6.69 10.44
N VAL A 182 0.59 -5.35 10.45
CA VAL A 182 -0.63 -4.56 10.32
C VAL A 182 -1.28 -4.71 8.93
N MET A 183 -0.48 -4.94 7.89
CA MET A 183 -0.95 -5.10 6.52
C MET A 183 -1.53 -6.50 6.26
N LEU A 184 -0.84 -7.55 6.71
CA LEU A 184 -1.12 -8.93 6.30
C LEU A 184 -1.98 -9.70 7.30
N LEU A 185 -1.84 -9.44 8.61
CA LEU A 185 -2.61 -10.20 9.61
C LEU A 185 -4.13 -10.00 9.49
N PRO A 186 -4.67 -8.78 9.25
CA PRO A 186 -6.11 -8.59 9.15
C PRO A 186 -6.77 -9.40 8.03
N PRO A 187 -6.30 -9.38 6.76
CA PRO A 187 -6.90 -10.22 5.72
C PRO A 187 -6.64 -11.72 5.93
N MET A 188 -5.50 -12.11 6.52
CA MET A 188 -5.17 -13.53 6.74
C MET A 188 -6.00 -14.19 7.84
N PHE A 189 -6.24 -13.49 8.95
CA PHE A 189 -6.89 -14.06 10.13
C PHE A 189 -8.27 -13.47 10.42
N GLY A 190 -8.64 -12.38 9.73
CA GLY A 190 -9.89 -11.66 9.98
C GLY A 190 -11.14 -12.51 9.78
N GLY A 191 -11.14 -13.37 8.77
CA GLY A 191 -12.24 -14.29 8.50
C GLY A 191 -12.46 -15.36 9.58
N LEU A 192 -11.47 -15.62 10.43
CA LEU A 192 -11.57 -16.56 11.55
C LEU A 192 -12.20 -15.93 12.80
N LEU A 193 -12.33 -14.60 12.84
CA LEU A 193 -12.86 -13.87 13.98
C LEU A 193 -14.38 -13.75 13.91
N PRO A 194 -15.08 -13.67 15.07
CA PRO A 194 -16.51 -13.44 15.11
C PRO A 194 -16.92 -12.17 14.35
N ALA A 195 -18.09 -12.19 13.73
CA ALA A 195 -18.59 -11.05 12.94
C ALA A 195 -18.64 -9.74 13.74
N ASP A 196 -18.85 -9.79 15.06
CA ASP A 196 -18.81 -8.61 15.92
C ASP A 196 -17.41 -7.99 16.02
N VAL A 197 -16.36 -8.83 16.06
CA VAL A 197 -14.96 -8.34 16.04
C VAL A 197 -14.64 -7.74 14.68
N GLN A 198 -15.12 -8.35 13.59
CA GLN A 198 -14.93 -7.81 12.26
C GLN A 198 -15.59 -6.42 12.12
N ARG A 199 -16.84 -6.28 12.58
CA ARG A 199 -17.62 -5.02 12.55
C ARG A 199 -17.05 -3.92 13.41
N HIS A 200 -16.52 -4.24 14.60
CA HIS A 200 -16.15 -3.20 15.58
C HIS A 200 -14.65 -2.97 15.69
N VAL A 201 -13.81 -3.90 15.20
CA VAL A 201 -12.35 -3.82 15.32
C VAL A 201 -11.68 -3.85 13.95
N LEU A 202 -11.89 -4.92 13.18
CA LEU A 202 -11.11 -5.12 11.95
C LEU A 202 -11.39 -4.04 10.91
N ARG A 203 -12.63 -3.59 10.75
CA ARG A 203 -12.97 -2.54 9.77
C ARG A 203 -12.20 -1.23 9.97
N TYR A 204 -11.69 -0.98 11.18
CA TYR A 204 -10.90 0.20 11.51
C TYR A 204 -9.39 0.00 11.37
N LEU A 205 -8.94 -1.20 11.02
CA LEU A 205 -7.52 -1.47 10.75
C LEU A 205 -7.12 -0.93 9.38
N PRO A 206 -5.84 -0.55 9.19
CA PRO A 206 -5.38 0.06 7.94
C PRO A 206 -5.64 -0.80 6.69
N ALA A 207 -5.46 -2.12 6.79
CA ALA A 207 -5.70 -3.03 5.67
C ALA A 207 -7.18 -3.06 5.27
N SER A 208 -8.09 -3.25 6.23
CA SER A 208 -9.52 -3.24 5.95
C SER A 208 -10.03 -1.89 5.49
N ALA A 209 -9.50 -0.79 6.04
CA ALA A 209 -9.84 0.55 5.57
C ALA A 209 -9.35 0.79 4.13
N TRP A 210 -8.18 0.27 3.76
CA TRP A 210 -7.68 0.31 2.39
C TRP A 210 -8.61 -0.42 1.43
N ASP A 211 -8.99 -1.67 1.75
CA ASP A 211 -9.88 -2.48 0.91
C ASP A 211 -11.28 -1.86 0.76
N ASN A 212 -11.77 -1.17 1.79
CA ASN A 212 -13.04 -0.44 1.73
C ASN A 212 -12.94 0.85 0.91
N VAL A 213 -11.82 1.60 0.98
CA VAL A 213 -11.61 2.78 0.14
C VAL A 213 -11.57 2.40 -1.34
N THR A 214 -10.89 1.30 -1.68
CA THR A 214 -10.78 0.83 -3.06
C THR A 214 -12.06 0.18 -3.59
N GLY A 215 -13.00 -0.19 -2.71
CA GLY A 215 -14.23 -0.88 -3.08
C GLY A 215 -14.05 -2.37 -3.33
N ILE A 216 -12.94 -2.96 -2.86
CA ILE A 216 -12.68 -4.41 -2.96
C ILE A 216 -13.56 -5.18 -1.95
N THR A 217 -13.86 -4.58 -0.80
CA THR A 217 -14.74 -5.21 0.21
C THR A 217 -16.20 -5.14 -0.20
N SER A 218 -16.83 -6.31 -0.40
CA SER A 218 -18.26 -6.42 -0.73
C SER A 218 -19.15 -5.80 0.36
N PRO A 219 -20.25 -5.11 -0.01
CA PRO A 219 -21.18 -4.49 0.94
C PRO A 219 -21.80 -5.46 1.96
N ASP A 220 -21.95 -6.73 1.59
CA ASP A 220 -22.57 -7.76 2.43
C ASP A 220 -21.65 -8.28 3.55
N LEU A 221 -20.36 -7.92 3.53
CA LEU A 221 -19.39 -8.39 4.50
C LEU A 221 -19.47 -7.58 5.81
N PRO A 222 -19.34 -8.23 6.99
CA PRO A 222 -19.36 -7.53 8.28
C PRO A 222 -18.29 -6.43 8.43
N GLY A 223 -17.17 -6.57 7.71
CA GLY A 223 -16.08 -5.58 7.71
C GLY A 223 -16.29 -4.39 6.77
N HIS A 224 -17.44 -4.30 6.09
CA HIS A 224 -17.71 -3.24 5.12
C HIS A 224 -17.88 -1.87 5.79
N MET A 225 -17.38 -0.85 5.09
CA MET A 225 -17.49 0.55 5.45
C MET A 225 -17.53 1.40 4.18
N ASP A 226 -18.43 2.39 4.17
CA ASP A 226 -18.55 3.32 3.05
C ASP A 226 -17.24 4.07 2.78
N PHE A 227 -17.10 4.57 1.55
CA PHE A 227 -15.91 5.26 1.05
C PHE A 227 -15.42 6.39 1.97
N TRP A 228 -16.31 7.31 2.38
CA TRP A 228 -15.91 8.49 3.16
C TRP A 228 -15.42 8.14 4.57
N PRO A 229 -16.13 7.30 5.37
CA PRO A 229 -15.60 6.80 6.63
C PRO A 229 -14.29 6.01 6.46
N ALA A 230 -14.17 5.15 5.43
CA ALA A 230 -12.95 4.40 5.13
C ALA A 230 -11.76 5.31 4.86
N LEU A 231 -11.97 6.35 4.06
CA LEU A 231 -10.95 7.36 3.78
C LEU A 231 -10.55 8.11 5.05
N GLY A 232 -11.51 8.42 5.91
CA GLY A 232 -11.28 9.01 7.23
C GLY A 232 -10.38 8.15 8.11
N VAL A 233 -10.60 6.83 8.13
CA VAL A 233 -9.76 5.89 8.89
C VAL A 233 -8.34 5.81 8.33
N VAL A 234 -8.18 5.73 7.01
CA VAL A 234 -6.87 5.76 6.34
C VAL A 234 -6.11 7.04 6.73
N ALA A 235 -6.76 8.20 6.61
CA ALA A 235 -6.17 9.48 6.97
C ALA A 235 -5.82 9.57 8.46
N ALA A 236 -6.70 9.05 9.34
CA ALA A 236 -6.47 9.02 10.78
C ALA A 236 -5.25 8.19 11.16
N TRP A 237 -5.05 7.03 10.53
CA TRP A 237 -3.88 6.18 10.77
C TRP A 237 -2.58 6.84 10.34
N ILE A 238 -2.55 7.47 9.15
CA ILE A 238 -1.40 8.24 8.67
C ILE A 238 -1.09 9.38 9.64
N ALA A 239 -2.11 10.17 10.02
CA ALA A 239 -1.97 11.28 10.94
C ALA A 239 -1.50 10.84 12.34
N LEU A 240 -2.04 9.73 12.85
CA LEU A 240 -1.68 9.17 14.15
C LEU A 240 -0.22 8.71 14.17
N CYS A 241 0.22 7.93 13.18
CA CYS A 241 1.60 7.43 13.12
C CYS A 241 2.61 8.55 12.91
N LEU A 242 2.35 9.48 11.98
CA LEU A 242 3.25 10.62 11.75
C LEU A 242 3.24 11.60 12.92
N GLY A 243 2.07 11.84 13.54
CA GLY A 243 1.92 12.66 14.74
C GLY A 243 2.66 12.07 15.95
N ALA A 244 2.54 10.77 16.18
CA ALA A 244 3.28 10.05 17.22
C ALA A 244 4.79 10.11 16.96
N ALA A 245 5.23 9.95 15.70
CA ALA A 245 6.63 10.09 15.32
C ALA A 245 7.16 11.52 15.57
N LEU A 246 6.40 12.56 15.19
CA LEU A 246 6.72 13.95 15.50
C LEU A 246 6.84 14.20 16.99
N TRP A 247 5.87 13.70 17.77
CA TRP A 247 5.87 13.87 19.23
C TRP A 247 7.06 13.18 19.89
N ALA A 248 7.39 11.95 19.46
CA ALA A 248 8.56 11.23 19.93
C ALA A 248 9.87 11.96 19.61
N LEU A 249 9.97 12.62 18.45
CA LEU A 249 11.13 13.43 18.07
C LEU A 249 11.31 14.66 18.96
N HIS A 250 10.22 15.27 19.47
CA HIS A 250 10.30 16.43 20.38
C HIS A 250 10.61 16.03 21.82
N ARG A 251 10.12 14.88 22.29
CA ARG A 251 10.32 14.45 23.70
C ARG A 251 11.63 13.73 23.97
N ARG A 252 12.22 13.11 22.95
CA ARG A 252 13.43 12.28 23.10
C ARG A 252 14.73 13.09 22.91
N ASP A 253 14.67 14.40 23.09
CA ASP A 253 15.84 15.28 23.11
C ASP A 253 16.67 15.00 24.39
N VAL A 254 17.83 14.37 24.19
CA VAL A 254 18.99 14.37 25.08
C VAL A 254 20.10 15.16 24.38
#